data_AF-A0A7C4TI96-F1
#
_entry.id   AF-A0A7C4TI96-F1
#
_cell.length_a   1.000
_cell.length_b   1.000
_cell.length_c   1.000
_cell.angle_alpha   90.00
_cell.angle_beta   90.00
_cell.angle_gamma   90.00
#
_symmetry.space_group_name_H-M   'P 1'
#
loop_
_entity.id
_entity.type
_entity.pdbx_description
1 polymer ?
#
loop_
_entity_poly.entity_id
_entity_poly.type
_entity_poly.pdbx_seq_one_letter_code
_entity_poly.pdbx_strand_id
1 'polypeptide(L)'
;VEDFYKRVGEIVNKYFIPYLESGKLKGILVGGPGYAKLDFVKGGYIDYRLKEKVLDALIDVGSQGAPGLKELDMRASELIKGQRYVEVVNTLEEFKFHLAKDDGLALYGFDDIVNALNMGGVKSLIVTEDMPELEKLMELAKKSGAEVYVLPETIPEYVWIKKTFNGVVAILRYKIV
;
A
#
# COMPACT_ATOMS: atom_id res chain seq x y z
N VAL A 1 21.67 18.79 21.49
CA VAL A 1 20.63 18.02 20.77
C VAL A 1 20.96 17.91 19.29
N GLU A 2 21.35 18.99 18.63
CA GLU A 2 21.74 18.98 17.21
C GLU A 2 22.88 17.99 16.88
N ASP A 3 23.94 17.92 17.69
CA ASP A 3 25.04 16.97 17.47
C ASP A 3 24.59 15.51 17.61
N PHE A 4 23.64 15.25 18.50
CA PHE A 4 23.03 13.92 18.62
C PHE A 4 22.25 13.57 17.34
N TYR A 5 21.46 14.51 16.81
CA TYR A 5 20.76 14.29 15.54
C TYR A 5 21.71 14.12 14.35
N LYS A 6 22.79 14.90 14.25
CA LYS A 6 23.81 14.69 13.22
C LYS A 6 24.41 13.28 13.30
N ARG A 7 24.80 12.84 14.50
CA ARG A 7 25.33 11.49 14.73
C ARG A 7 24.33 10.38 14.35
N VAL A 8 23.05 10.54 14.72
CA VAL A 8 22.00 9.58 14.33
C VAL A 8 21.80 9.60 12.81
N GLY A 9 21.80 10.78 12.17
CA GLY A 9 21.69 10.93 10.72
C GLY A 9 22.82 10.24 9.97
N GLU A 10 24.06 10.38 10.43
CA GLU A 10 25.22 9.67 9.88
C GLU A 10 25.07 8.14 9.96
N ILE A 11 24.57 7.63 11.10
CA ILE A 11 24.28 6.21 11.29
C ILE A 11 23.20 5.76 10.30
N VAL A 12 22.09 6.48 10.20
CA VAL A 12 21.00 6.19 9.25
C VAL A 12 21.54 6.13 7.82
N ASN A 13 22.28 7.15 7.39
CA ASN A 13 22.88 7.21 6.06
C ASN A 13 23.78 6.01 5.79
N LYS A 14 24.68 5.69 6.73
CA LYS A 14 25.61 4.55 6.63
C LYS A 14 24.89 3.22 6.44
N TYR A 15 23.81 2.97 7.17
CA TYR A 15 23.11 1.69 7.13
C TYR A 15 22.08 1.59 6.00
N PHE A 16 21.43 2.70 5.61
CA PHE A 16 20.27 2.65 4.72
C PHE A 16 20.60 2.96 3.26
N ILE A 17 21.63 3.76 2.97
CA ILE A 17 22.06 4.04 1.58
C ILE A 17 22.32 2.75 0.78
N PRO A 18 23.02 1.72 1.30
CA PRO A 18 23.24 0.48 0.54
C PRO A 18 21.94 -0.25 0.17
N TYR A 19 20.93 -0.22 1.03
CA TYR A 19 19.61 -0.81 0.73
C TYR A 19 18.82 0.02 -0.27
N LEU A 20 18.96 1.34 -0.22
CA LEU A 20 18.38 2.24 -1.21
C LEU A 20 19.00 2.00 -2.60
N GLU A 21 20.32 1.96 -2.70
CA GLU A 21 21.05 1.80 -3.97
C GLU A 21 20.84 0.41 -4.59
N SER A 22 20.64 -0.62 -3.76
CA SER A 22 20.26 -1.96 -4.23
C SER A 22 18.77 -2.12 -4.56
N GLY A 23 17.95 -1.08 -4.42
CA GLY A 23 16.51 -1.10 -4.72
C GLY A 23 15.65 -1.89 -3.72
N LYS A 24 16.25 -2.36 -2.62
CA LYS A 24 15.61 -3.16 -1.57
C LYS A 24 14.87 -2.30 -0.54
N LEU A 25 15.29 -1.06 -0.32
CA LEU A 25 14.61 -0.15 0.61
C LEU A 25 13.32 0.39 -0.02
N LYS A 26 12.18 0.03 0.58
CA LYS A 26 10.85 0.49 0.14
C LYS A 26 10.34 1.69 0.92
N GLY A 27 10.66 1.77 2.21
CA GLY A 27 10.28 2.87 3.09
C GLY A 27 11.05 2.82 4.41
N ILE A 28 10.97 3.91 5.17
CA ILE A 28 11.60 4.09 6.48
C ILE A 28 10.53 4.49 7.48
N LEU A 29 10.39 3.69 8.55
CA LEU A 29 9.56 4.02 9.69
C LEU A 29 10.40 4.82 10.71
N VAL A 30 9.81 5.88 11.27
CA VAL A 30 10.45 6.68 12.31
C VAL A 30 9.57 6.66 13.55
N GLY A 31 10.12 6.08 14.63
CA GLY A 31 9.49 6.00 15.93
C GLY A 31 10.24 6.81 16.99
N GLY A 32 9.50 7.47 17.88
CA GLY A 32 10.09 8.10 19.06
C GLY A 32 9.08 8.91 19.87
N PRO A 33 9.39 9.21 21.15
CA PRO A 33 8.47 9.93 22.01
C PRO A 33 8.39 11.41 21.64
N GLY A 34 7.16 11.93 21.54
CA GLY A 34 6.90 13.37 21.41
C GLY A 34 7.48 13.97 20.13
N TYR A 35 8.01 15.19 20.23
CA TYR A 35 8.42 16.00 19.07
C TYR A 35 9.80 15.67 18.51
N ALA A 36 10.65 14.93 19.23
CA ALA A 36 12.04 14.68 18.81
C ALA A 36 12.14 14.01 17.43
N LYS A 37 11.20 13.11 17.09
CA LYS A 37 11.13 12.47 15.77
C LYS A 37 10.77 13.45 14.65
N LEU A 38 9.91 14.43 14.94
CA LEU A 38 9.51 15.46 13.97
C LEU A 38 10.70 16.37 13.67
N ASP A 39 11.39 16.83 14.71
CA ASP A 39 12.55 17.70 14.59
C ASP A 39 13.69 17.01 13.84
N PHE A 40 13.93 15.72 14.14
CA PHE A 40 14.93 14.91 13.43
C PHE A 40 14.61 14.77 11.92
N VAL A 41 13.38 14.42 11.55
CA VAL A 41 13.02 14.25 10.13
C VAL A 41 13.05 15.58 9.38
N LYS A 42 12.63 16.68 10.02
CA LYS A 42 12.60 18.01 9.40
C LYS A 42 13.98 18.66 9.32
N GLY A 43 14.86 18.40 10.29
CA GLY A 43 16.13 19.13 10.48
C GLY A 43 17.26 18.83 9.49
N GLY A 44 17.02 18.01 8.46
CA GLY A 44 17.98 17.81 7.37
C GLY A 44 19.21 16.97 7.73
N TYR A 45 19.10 16.12 8.76
CA TYR A 45 20.21 15.28 9.23
C TYR A 45 20.44 14.02 8.40
N ILE A 46 19.45 13.60 7.61
CA ILE A 46 19.49 12.41 6.74
C ILE A 46 19.64 12.80 5.28
N ASP A 47 20.30 11.94 4.49
CA ASP A 47 20.42 12.09 3.03
C ASP A 47 19.04 12.30 2.40
N TYR A 48 18.93 13.25 1.47
CA TYR A 48 17.64 13.62 0.87
C TYR A 48 16.93 12.43 0.20
N ARG A 49 17.68 11.49 -0.38
CA ARG A 49 17.12 10.29 -1.03
C ARG A 49 16.51 9.32 -0.01
N LEU A 50 17.07 9.28 1.21
CA LEU A 50 16.48 8.52 2.32
C LEU A 50 15.29 9.26 2.92
N LYS A 51 15.36 10.59 2.99
CA LYS A 51 14.24 11.43 3.45
C LYS A 51 12.98 11.20 2.62
N GLU A 52 13.11 11.08 1.30
CA GLU A 52 12.00 10.73 0.40
C GLU A 52 11.41 9.32 0.64
N LYS A 53 12.12 8.45 1.38
CA LYS A 53 11.63 7.12 1.78
C LYS A 53 11.00 7.10 3.17
N VAL A 54 11.09 8.20 3.94
CA VAL A 54 10.44 8.27 5.25
C VAL A 54 8.93 8.29 5.05
N LEU A 55 8.22 7.38 5.72
CA LEU A 55 6.76 7.39 5.71
C LEU A 55 6.23 8.58 6.52
N ASP A 56 5.19 9.25 6.01
CA ASP A 56 4.62 10.45 6.65
C ASP A 56 4.10 10.19 8.07
N ALA A 57 3.68 8.96 8.35
CA ALA A 57 3.23 8.53 9.66
C ALA A 57 4.41 8.37 10.64
N LEU A 58 4.68 9.43 11.41
CA LEU A 58 5.63 9.41 12.52
C LEU A 58 4.98 8.81 13.77
N ILE A 59 5.57 7.75 14.33
CA ILE A 59 4.90 6.91 15.32
C ILE A 59 5.44 7.21 16.73
N ASP A 60 4.54 7.51 17.67
CA ASP A 60 4.89 7.60 19.07
C ASP A 60 5.15 6.21 19.66
N VAL A 61 6.36 6.02 20.19
CA VAL A 61 6.75 4.84 20.98
C VAL A 61 7.39 5.29 22.29
N GLY A 62 7.11 4.57 23.37
CA GLY A 62 7.56 4.93 24.71
C GLY A 62 8.93 4.36 25.07
N SER A 63 9.40 3.35 24.33
CA SER A 63 10.60 2.59 24.64
C SER A 63 11.69 2.75 23.58
N GLN A 64 12.95 2.47 23.96
CA GLN A 64 14.10 2.40 23.07
C GLN A 64 14.58 0.95 22.88
N GLY A 65 15.55 0.73 21.99
CA GLY A 65 16.15 -0.59 21.76
C GLY A 65 15.16 -1.61 21.18
N ALA A 66 15.37 -2.90 21.45
CA ALA A 66 14.51 -3.97 20.95
C ALA A 66 13.03 -3.85 21.37
N PRO A 67 12.69 -3.47 22.62
CA PRO A 67 11.29 -3.23 23.00
C PRO A 67 10.64 -2.08 22.20
N GLY A 68 11.35 -0.98 22.01
CA GLY A 68 10.88 0.15 21.21
C GLY A 68 10.69 -0.20 19.74
N LEU A 69 11.60 -1.00 19.17
CA LEU A 69 11.48 -1.49 17.79
C LEU A 69 10.25 -2.38 17.62
N LYS A 70 9.97 -3.28 18.58
CA LYS A 70 8.78 -4.14 18.56
C LYS A 70 7.49 -3.32 18.67
N GLU A 71 7.48 -2.30 19.52
CA GLU A 71 6.34 -1.38 19.64
C GLU A 71 6.09 -0.61 18.34
N LEU A 72 7.17 -0.09 17.72
CA LEU A 72 7.11 0.61 16.44
C LEU A 72 6.55 -0.28 15.34
N ASP A 73 7.05 -1.51 15.23
CA ASP A 73 6.62 -2.50 14.23
C ASP A 73 5.12 -2.83 14.37
N MET A 74 4.66 -3.07 15.59
CA MET A 74 3.25 -3.35 15.87
C MET A 74 2.34 -2.18 15.46
N ARG A 75 2.65 -0.96 15.92
CA ARG A 75 1.84 0.22 15.60
C ARG A 75 1.88 0.56 14.10
N ALA A 76 3.05 0.45 13.47
CA ALA A 76 3.18 0.64 12.03
C ALA A 76 2.34 -0.37 11.25
N SER A 77 2.37 -1.64 11.67
CA SER A 77 1.57 -2.70 11.06
C SER A 77 0.07 -2.42 11.17
N GLU A 78 -0.42 -1.92 12.31
CA GLU A 78 -1.82 -1.53 12.48
C GLU A 78 -2.20 -0.35 11.58
N LEU A 79 -1.37 0.69 11.51
CA LEU A 79 -1.60 1.84 10.64
C LEU A 79 -1.64 1.45 9.16
N ILE A 80 -0.68 0.64 8.71
CA ILE A 80 -0.61 0.17 7.32
C ILE A 80 -1.83 -0.71 6.98
N LYS A 81 -2.25 -1.58 7.91
CA LYS A 81 -3.48 -2.36 7.74
C LYS A 81 -4.71 -1.47 7.62
N GLY A 82 -4.82 -0.45 8.47
CA GLY A 82 -5.91 0.53 8.41
C GLY A 82 -5.95 1.29 7.08
N GLN A 83 -4.78 1.74 6.60
CA GLN A 83 -4.67 2.42 5.30
C GLN A 83 -5.12 1.52 4.14
N ARG A 84 -4.66 0.27 4.10
CA ARG A 84 -5.10 -0.71 3.08
C ARG A 84 -6.61 -0.95 3.14
N TYR A 85 -7.18 -1.05 4.34
CA TYR A 85 -8.64 -1.20 4.50
C TYR A 85 -9.37 -0.02 3.86
N VAL A 86 -8.94 1.21 4.12
CA VAL A 86 -9.52 2.43 3.53
C VAL A 86 -9.39 2.43 2.00
N GLU A 87 -8.23 2.04 1.46
CA GLU A 87 -8.01 1.96 0.02
C GLU A 87 -8.94 0.94 -0.66
N VAL A 88 -9.13 -0.24 -0.05
CA VAL A 88 -10.05 -1.26 -0.58
C VAL A 88 -11.49 -0.73 -0.59
N VAL A 89 -11.94 -0.10 0.50
CA VAL A 89 -13.29 0.48 0.60
C VAL A 89 -13.49 1.59 -0.45
N ASN A 90 -12.54 2.51 -0.58
CA ASN A 90 -12.63 3.58 -1.58
C ASN A 90 -12.68 3.05 -3.01
N THR A 91 -11.89 2.01 -3.31
CA THR A 91 -11.87 1.38 -4.64
C THR A 91 -13.18 0.64 -4.92
N LEU A 92 -13.77 0.00 -3.91
CA LEU A 92 -15.10 -0.60 -4.02
C LEU A 92 -16.19 0.44 -4.31
N GLU A 93 -16.16 1.58 -3.64
CA GLU A 93 -17.09 2.69 -3.91
C GLU A 93 -16.92 3.24 -5.33
N GLU A 94 -15.67 3.37 -5.82
CA GLU A 94 -15.40 3.75 -7.21
C GLU A 94 -15.97 2.72 -8.20
N PHE A 95 -15.77 1.43 -7.95
CA PHE A 95 -16.36 0.36 -8.77
C PHE A 95 -17.89 0.43 -8.79
N LYS A 96 -18.54 0.54 -7.62
CA LYS A 96 -20.00 0.68 -7.51
C LYS A 96 -20.52 1.89 -8.28
N PHE A 97 -19.79 3.01 -8.23
CA PHE A 97 -20.14 4.22 -8.96
C PHE A 97 -20.14 4.00 -10.48
N HIS A 98 -19.10 3.37 -11.03
CA HIS A 98 -19.03 3.05 -12.47
C HIS A 98 -20.10 2.04 -12.87
N LEU A 99 -20.35 1.04 -12.02
CA LEU A 99 -21.41 0.04 -12.24
C LEU A 99 -22.80 0.70 -12.29
N ALA A 100 -23.09 1.60 -11.35
CA ALA A 100 -24.37 2.31 -11.30
C ALA A 100 -24.57 3.32 -12.43
N LYS A 101 -23.48 3.93 -12.93
CA LYS A 101 -23.52 4.85 -14.06
C LYS A 101 -23.63 4.17 -15.42
N ASP A 102 -23.34 2.88 -15.48
CA ASP A 102 -23.24 2.13 -16.73
C ASP A 102 -22.34 2.84 -17.76
N ASP A 103 -21.22 3.39 -17.28
CA ASP A 103 -20.28 4.14 -18.12
C ASP A 103 -19.24 3.23 -18.80
N GLY A 104 -19.30 1.91 -18.59
CA GLY A 104 -18.40 0.93 -19.20
C GLY A 104 -17.00 0.89 -18.60
N LEU A 105 -16.78 1.49 -17.43
CA LEU A 105 -15.50 1.41 -16.70
C LEU A 105 -15.49 0.34 -15.61
N ALA A 106 -16.65 -0.11 -15.14
CA ALA A 106 -16.77 -1.28 -14.28
C ALA A 106 -16.71 -2.55 -15.13
N LEU A 107 -15.75 -3.43 -14.83
CA LEU A 107 -15.60 -4.72 -15.49
C LEU A 107 -15.71 -5.86 -14.48
N TYR A 108 -16.42 -6.91 -14.85
CA TYR A 108 -16.54 -8.15 -14.09
C TYR A 108 -16.51 -9.34 -15.04
N GLY A 109 -16.26 -10.53 -14.51
CA GLY A 109 -16.03 -11.73 -15.31
C GLY A 109 -14.55 -12.03 -15.44
N PHE A 110 -14.16 -13.26 -15.07
CA PHE A 110 -12.75 -13.64 -14.97
C PHE A 110 -12.01 -13.50 -16.31
N ASP A 111 -12.57 -14.02 -17.39
CA ASP A 111 -11.93 -14.01 -18.71
C ASP A 111 -11.79 -12.59 -19.27
N ASP A 112 -12.82 -11.75 -19.12
CA ASP A 112 -12.79 -10.37 -19.57
C ASP A 112 -11.75 -9.56 -18.80
N ILE A 113 -11.64 -9.76 -17.50
CA ILE A 113 -10.62 -9.13 -16.66
C ILE A 113 -9.23 -9.59 -17.06
N VAL A 114 -9.02 -10.88 -17.31
CA VAL A 114 -7.72 -11.41 -17.78
C VAL A 114 -7.35 -10.78 -19.14
N ASN A 115 -8.30 -10.66 -20.06
CA ASN A 115 -8.08 -9.99 -21.34
C ASN A 115 -7.73 -8.52 -21.17
N ALA A 116 -8.48 -7.80 -20.34
CA ALA A 116 -8.21 -6.40 -20.04
C ALA A 116 -6.85 -6.18 -19.36
N LEU A 117 -6.44 -7.08 -18.45
CA LEU A 117 -5.11 -7.09 -17.82
C LEU A 117 -4.02 -7.28 -18.87
N ASN A 118 -4.17 -8.25 -19.78
CA ASN A 118 -3.21 -8.49 -20.86
C ASN A 118 -3.06 -7.29 -21.80
N MET A 119 -4.12 -6.50 -21.98
CA MET A 119 -4.11 -5.27 -22.77
C MET A 119 -3.63 -4.03 -22.00
N GLY A 120 -3.35 -4.14 -20.70
CA GLY A 120 -3.01 -2.99 -19.85
C GLY A 120 -4.18 -2.04 -19.58
N GLY A 121 -5.41 -2.49 -19.82
CA GLY A 121 -6.63 -1.68 -19.69
C GLY A 121 -7.13 -1.51 -18.25
N VAL A 122 -6.65 -2.33 -17.31
CA VAL A 122 -7.10 -2.29 -15.91
C VAL A 122 -6.35 -1.22 -15.12
N LYS A 123 -7.11 -0.37 -14.41
CA LYS A 123 -6.62 0.59 -13.42
C LYS A 123 -6.45 -0.12 -12.08
N SER A 124 -7.55 -0.67 -11.56
CA SER A 124 -7.62 -1.29 -10.25
C SER A 124 -8.33 -2.63 -10.35
N LEU A 125 -7.75 -3.66 -9.73
CA LEU A 125 -8.29 -5.00 -9.63
C LEU A 125 -8.68 -5.27 -8.18
N ILE A 126 -9.91 -5.72 -7.94
CA ILE A 126 -10.40 -6.12 -6.62
C ILE A 126 -10.67 -7.62 -6.65
N VAL A 127 -10.06 -8.38 -5.75
CA VAL A 127 -10.14 -9.85 -5.71
C VAL A 127 -10.42 -10.30 -4.28
N THR A 128 -11.37 -11.21 -4.05
CA THR A 128 -11.57 -11.80 -2.73
C THR A 128 -10.35 -12.59 -2.28
N GLU A 129 -10.06 -12.54 -0.98
CA GLU A 129 -8.86 -13.17 -0.42
C GLU A 129 -8.77 -14.69 -0.59
N ASP A 130 -9.91 -15.35 -0.85
CA ASP A 130 -10.04 -16.79 -1.03
C ASP A 130 -10.11 -17.23 -2.50
N MET A 131 -9.91 -16.31 -3.46
CA MET A 131 -9.94 -16.61 -4.89
C MET A 131 -8.84 -17.62 -5.26
N PRO A 132 -9.18 -18.79 -5.86
CA PRO A 132 -8.17 -19.81 -6.20
C PRO A 132 -7.08 -19.30 -7.14
N GLU A 133 -7.43 -18.41 -8.08
CA GLU A 133 -6.54 -17.82 -9.07
C GLU A 133 -5.87 -16.52 -8.60
N LEU A 134 -5.93 -16.18 -7.30
CA LEU A 134 -5.41 -14.93 -6.75
C LEU A 134 -3.95 -14.66 -7.16
N GLU A 135 -3.06 -15.64 -7.00
CA GLU A 135 -1.64 -15.49 -7.35
C GLU A 135 -1.45 -15.16 -8.84
N LYS A 136 -2.16 -15.88 -9.72
CA LYS A 136 -2.13 -15.65 -11.17
C LYS A 136 -2.61 -14.23 -11.51
N LEU A 137 -3.71 -13.78 -10.91
CA LEU A 137 -4.26 -12.44 -11.12
C LEU A 137 -3.29 -11.36 -10.65
N MET A 138 -2.64 -11.55 -9.49
CA MET A 138 -1.63 -10.63 -8.97
C MET A 138 -0.42 -10.52 -9.89
N GLU A 139 0.04 -11.63 -10.47
CA GLU A 139 1.14 -11.61 -11.45
C GLU A 139 0.78 -10.85 -12.72
N LEU A 140 -0.43 -11.07 -13.27
CA LEU A 140 -0.92 -10.36 -14.45
C LEU A 140 -1.08 -8.86 -14.19
N ALA A 141 -1.64 -8.49 -13.04
CA ALA A 141 -1.77 -7.11 -12.61
C ALA A 141 -0.42 -6.41 -12.45
N LYS A 142 0.55 -7.09 -11.83
CA LYS A 142 1.92 -6.57 -11.69
C LYS A 142 2.59 -6.34 -13.05
N LYS A 143 2.41 -7.25 -14.01
CA LYS A 143 2.96 -7.10 -15.37
C LYS A 143 2.31 -5.96 -16.16
N SER A 144 1.01 -5.73 -15.94
CA SER A 144 0.23 -4.69 -16.63
C SER A 144 0.25 -3.32 -15.93
N GLY A 145 0.76 -3.24 -14.70
CA GLY A 145 0.79 -2.03 -13.89
C GLY A 145 -0.56 -1.68 -13.26
N ALA A 146 -1.46 -2.65 -13.12
CA ALA A 146 -2.71 -2.49 -12.40
C ALA A 146 -2.48 -2.58 -10.88
N GLU A 147 -3.20 -1.76 -10.12
CA GLU A 147 -3.22 -1.83 -8.65
C GLU A 147 -4.10 -2.99 -8.20
N VAL A 148 -3.67 -3.76 -7.20
CA VAL A 148 -4.41 -4.92 -6.70
C VAL A 148 -4.86 -4.70 -5.27
N TYR A 149 -6.16 -4.86 -5.05
CA TYR A 149 -6.83 -4.76 -3.78
C TYR A 149 -7.41 -6.12 -3.41
N VAL A 150 -6.79 -6.77 -2.44
CA VAL A 150 -7.33 -8.01 -1.86
C VAL A 150 -8.46 -7.62 -0.91
N LEU A 151 -9.65 -8.16 -1.17
CA LEU A 151 -10.87 -7.90 -0.43
C LEU A 151 -11.01 -8.95 0.70
N PRO A 152 -10.78 -8.57 1.97
CA PRO A 152 -10.94 -9.48 3.09
C PRO A 152 -12.40 -9.72 3.44
N GLU A 153 -12.70 -10.86 4.07
CA GLU A 153 -14.04 -11.23 4.56
C GLU A 153 -14.64 -10.25 5.58
N THR A 154 -13.79 -9.44 6.22
CA THR A 154 -14.20 -8.43 7.20
C THR A 154 -14.87 -7.21 6.56
N ILE A 155 -14.75 -7.01 5.25
CA ILE A 155 -15.42 -5.92 4.54
C ILE A 155 -16.84 -6.38 4.14
N PRO A 156 -17.91 -5.61 4.46
CA PRO A 156 -19.30 -6.01 4.22
C PRO A 156 -19.59 -6.42 2.76
N GLU A 157 -18.96 -5.76 1.79
CA GLU A 157 -19.10 -6.00 0.35
C GLU A 157 -18.53 -7.34 -0.10
N TYR A 158 -17.71 -8.01 0.71
CA TYR A 158 -17.10 -9.29 0.35
C TYR A 158 -18.12 -10.30 -0.16
N VAL A 159 -19.23 -10.48 0.56
CA VAL A 159 -20.27 -11.45 0.19
C VAL A 159 -20.93 -11.08 -1.14
N TRP A 160 -21.12 -9.78 -1.38
CA TRP A 160 -21.71 -9.28 -2.63
C TRP A 160 -20.78 -9.51 -3.82
N ILE A 161 -19.50 -9.17 -3.69
CA ILE A 161 -18.49 -9.39 -4.74
C ILE A 161 -18.34 -10.87 -5.04
N LYS A 162 -18.24 -11.71 -3.99
CA LYS A 162 -18.09 -13.16 -4.11
C LYS A 162 -19.27 -13.80 -4.84
N LYS A 163 -20.50 -13.48 -4.43
CA LYS A 163 -21.70 -14.14 -4.97
C LYS A 163 -22.14 -13.59 -6.33
N THR A 164 -21.94 -12.30 -6.60
CA THR A 164 -22.46 -11.65 -7.81
C THR A 164 -21.45 -11.64 -8.94
N PHE A 165 -20.17 -11.45 -8.62
CA PHE A 165 -19.09 -11.30 -9.61
C PHE A 165 -18.05 -12.42 -9.49
N ASN A 166 -18.41 -13.52 -8.81
CA ASN A 166 -17.54 -14.68 -8.62
C ASN A 166 -16.17 -14.31 -8.00
N GLY A 167 -16.16 -13.34 -7.09
CA GLY A 167 -14.98 -12.96 -6.31
C GLY A 167 -14.00 -12.00 -6.98
N VAL A 168 -14.27 -11.52 -8.19
CA VAL A 168 -13.34 -10.65 -8.92
C VAL A 168 -14.05 -9.56 -9.72
N VAL A 169 -13.59 -8.32 -9.54
CA VAL A 169 -14.04 -7.14 -10.31
C VAL A 169 -12.86 -6.23 -10.63
N ALA A 170 -13.01 -5.39 -11.65
CA ALA A 170 -11.99 -4.44 -12.06
C ALA A 170 -12.59 -3.09 -12.45
N ILE A 171 -11.76 -2.06 -12.34
CA ILE A 171 -12.01 -0.72 -12.86
C ILE A 171 -11.05 -0.50 -14.02
N LEU A 172 -11.57 -0.10 -15.18
CA LEU A 172 -10.80 0.14 -16.38
C LEU A 172 -10.25 1.57 -16.43
N ARG A 173 -9.11 1.74 -17.10
CA ARG A 173 -8.51 3.05 -17.41
C ARG A 173 -9.28 3.78 -18.51
N TYR A 174 -9.91 3.03 -19.40
CA TYR A 174 -10.69 3.50 -20.54
C TYR A 174 -11.73 2.44 -20.91
N LYS A 175 -12.80 2.86 -21.59
CA LYS A 175 -13.84 1.94 -22.06
C LYS A 175 -13.27 0.99 -23.10
N ILE A 176 -13.54 -0.31 -22.97
CA ILE A 176 -13.25 -1.27 -24.02
C ILE A 176 -14.39 -1.12 -25.05
N VAL A 177 -14.05 -0.63 -26.23
CA VAL A 177 -14.97 -0.37 -27.35
C VAL A 177 -15.15 -1.64 -28.17
#